data_AF-A0A699W6C3-F1
#
_entry.id   AF-A0A699W6C3-F1
#
_cell.length_a   1.000
_cell.length_b   1.000
_cell.length_c   1.000
_cell.angle_alpha   90.00
_cell.angle_beta   90.00
_cell.angle_gamma   90.00
#
_symmetry.space_group_name_H-M   'P 1'
#
loop_
_entity.id
_entity.type
_entity.pdbx_description
1 polymer ?
#
loop_
_entity_poly.entity_id
_entity_poly.type
_entity_poly.pdbx_seq_one_letter_code
_entity_poly.pdbx_strand_id
1 'polypeptide(L)'
;MGPFPSSKGNKYILIAVDYLSKWVESKALPTNDTRVVVKFLKSLFSRVMAKYGVTHRLSTAYHPQTSGKVEVTNHGLKRILERTVGENRTS
;
A
#
# COMPACT_ATOMS: atom_id res chain seq x y z
N MET A 1 -13.57 -2.92 -6.71
CA MET A 1 -14.15 -2.85 -8.07
C MET A 1 -15.37 -3.75 -8.15
N GLY A 2 -16.42 -3.34 -8.87
CA GLY A 2 -17.69 -4.07 -9.01
C GLY A 2 -18.92 -3.19 -8.76
N PRO A 3 -20.14 -3.75 -8.85
CA PRO A 3 -20.43 -5.19 -8.93
C PRO A 3 -20.24 -5.82 -10.32
N PHE A 4 -19.74 -7.05 -10.36
CA PHE A 4 -19.61 -7.91 -11.55
C PHE A 4 -20.65 -9.03 -11.53
N PRO A 5 -20.93 -9.70 -12.68
CA PRO A 5 -21.67 -10.95 -12.68
C PRO A 5 -21.09 -11.94 -11.67
N SER A 6 -21.97 -12.58 -10.89
CA SER A 6 -21.55 -13.47 -9.80
C SER A 6 -20.78 -14.68 -10.34
N SER A 7 -19.56 -14.88 -9.84
CA SER A 7 -18.76 -16.09 -10.10
C SER A 7 -18.42 -16.75 -8.77
N LYS A 8 -18.90 -17.98 -8.56
CA LYS A 8 -18.76 -18.72 -7.28
C LYS A 8 -19.20 -17.89 -6.05
N GLY A 9 -20.23 -17.06 -6.22
CA GLY A 9 -20.75 -16.16 -5.17
C GLY A 9 -19.97 -14.85 -4.99
N ASN A 10 -18.85 -14.65 -5.71
CA ASN A 10 -18.09 -13.41 -5.66
C ASN A 10 -18.58 -12.42 -6.72
N LYS A 11 -18.79 -11.17 -6.30
CA LYS A 11 -19.29 -10.06 -7.14
C LYS A 11 -18.34 -8.87 -7.18
N TYR A 12 -17.32 -8.85 -6.32
CA TYR A 12 -16.39 -7.75 -6.19
C TYR A 12 -14.96 -8.24 -6.29
N ILE A 13 -14.09 -7.38 -6.78
CA ILE A 13 -12.63 -7.60 -6.76
C ILE A 13 -12.03 -6.44 -5.97
N LEU A 14 -11.37 -6.76 -4.86
CA LEU A 14 -10.53 -5.81 -4.14
C LEU A 14 -9.13 -5.88 -4.73
N ILE A 15 -8.54 -4.73 -5.02
CA ILE A 15 -7.20 -4.61 -5.61
C ILE A 15 -6.40 -3.66 -4.71
N ALA A 16 -5.22 -4.11 -4.28
CA ALA A 16 -4.22 -3.29 -3.61
C ALA A 16 -3.03 -3.13 -4.55
N VAL A 17 -2.62 -1.89 -4.80
CA VAL A 17 -1.50 -1.56 -5.69
C VAL A 17 -0.47 -0.77 -4.90
N ASP A 18 0.77 -1.23 -4.91
CA ASP A 18 1.91 -0.43 -4.46
C ASP A 18 2.42 0.44 -5.62
N TYR A 19 2.43 1.76 -5.42
CA TYR A 19 2.78 2.70 -6.47
C TYR A 19 4.27 2.71 -6.81
N LEU A 20 5.13 2.39 -5.85
CA LEU A 20 6.58 2.46 -6.01
C LEU A 20 7.12 1.22 -6.72
N SER A 21 6.84 0.02 -6.18
CA SER A 21 7.27 -1.25 -6.76
C SER A 21 6.37 -1.75 -7.89
N LYS A 22 5.23 -1.08 -8.13
CA LYS A 22 4.19 -1.52 -9.07
C LYS A 22 3.59 -2.89 -8.73
N TRP A 23 3.78 -3.36 -7.50
CA TRP A 23 3.24 -4.64 -7.07
C TRP A 23 1.71 -4.57 -6.90
N VAL A 24 1.02 -5.63 -7.31
CA VAL A 24 -0.46 -5.71 -7.27
C VAL A 24 -0.88 -6.98 -6.56
N GLU A 25 -1.84 -6.85 -5.64
CA GLU A 25 -2.56 -7.98 -5.08
C GLU A 25 -4.06 -7.81 -5.26
N SER A 26 -4.76 -8.89 -5.61
CA SER A 26 -6.20 -8.89 -5.81
C SER A 26 -6.89 -10.01 -5.03
N LYS A 27 -8.15 -9.75 -4.64
CA LYS A 27 -9.01 -10.75 -4.00
C LYS A 27 -10.45 -10.62 -4.45
N ALA A 28 -11.04 -11.74 -4.87
CA ALA A 28 -12.47 -11.85 -5.16
C ALA A 28 -13.26 -11.90 -3.84
N LEU A 29 -14.33 -11.11 -3.75
CA LEU A 29 -15.17 -10.96 -2.57
C LEU A 29 -16.66 -11.06 -2.94
N PRO A 30 -17.50 -11.62 -2.05
CA PRO A 30 -18.94 -11.68 -2.26
C PRO A 30 -19.64 -10.33 -2.03
N THR A 31 -19.07 -9.48 -1.17
CA THR A 31 -19.59 -8.16 -0.80
C THR A 31 -18.47 -7.11 -0.68
N ASN A 32 -18.83 -5.82 -0.75
CA ASN A 32 -17.98 -4.66 -0.46
C ASN A 32 -18.02 -4.21 1.01
N ASP A 33 -18.61 -5.00 1.92
CA ASP A 33 -18.65 -4.72 3.36
C ASP A 33 -17.27 -4.34 3.92
N THR A 34 -17.24 -3.26 4.71
CA THR A 34 -16.03 -2.75 5.38
C THR A 34 -15.30 -3.82 6.20
N ARG A 35 -16.03 -4.70 6.90
CA ARG A 35 -15.45 -5.81 7.68
C ARG A 35 -14.60 -6.75 6.81
N VAL A 36 -15.08 -7.08 5.62
CA VAL A 36 -14.39 -7.99 4.69
C VAL A 36 -13.14 -7.33 4.12
N VAL A 37 -13.25 -6.05 3.74
CA VAL A 37 -12.14 -5.24 3.24
C VAL A 37 -11.04 -5.10 4.30
N VAL A 38 -11.40 -4.74 5.53
CA VAL A 38 -10.45 -4.59 6.64
C VAL A 38 -9.75 -5.91 6.95
N LYS A 39 -10.47 -7.04 6.95
CA LYS A 39 -9.87 -8.37 7.16
C LYS A 39 -8.84 -8.69 6.09
N PHE A 40 -9.13 -8.40 4.82
CA PHE A 40 -8.16 -8.59 3.74
C PHE A 40 -6.92 -7.71 3.92
N LEU A 41 -7.11 -6.40 4.15
CA LEU A 41 -5.99 -5.48 4.34
C LEU A 41 -5.09 -5.91 5.49
N LYS A 42 -5.66 -6.29 6.64
CA LYS A 42 -4.88 -6.81 7.77
C LYS A 42 -4.03 -8.03 7.39
N SER A 43 -4.60 -8.97 6.63
CA SER A 43 -3.89 -10.17 6.17
C SER A 43 -2.78 -9.83 5.18
N LEU A 44 -3.07 -8.94 4.22
CA LEU A 44 -2.12 -8.42 3.25
C LEU A 44 -0.93 -7.74 3.95
N PHE A 45 -1.19 -6.78 4.84
CA PHE A 45 -0.15 -6.05 5.57
C PHE A 45 0.69 -7.00 6.43
N SER A 46 0.07 -7.97 7.11
CA SER A 46 0.80 -8.97 7.90
C SER A 46 1.79 -9.76 7.05
N ARG A 47 1.37 -10.21 5.85
CA ARG A 47 2.24 -10.96 4.94
C ARG A 47 3.36 -10.10 4.36
N VAL A 48 3.05 -8.87 3.95
CA VAL A 48 4.04 -7.93 3.42
C VAL A 48 5.07 -7.59 4.48
N MET A 49 4.64 -7.27 5.70
CA MET A 49 5.53 -7.01 6.84
C MET A 49 6.45 -8.18 7.13
N ALA A 50 5.89 -9.39 7.24
CA ALA A 50 6.68 -10.60 7.51
C ALA A 50 7.71 -10.84 6.40
N LYS A 51 7.33 -10.66 5.13
CA LYS A 51 8.22 -10.84 3.98
C LYS A 51 9.43 -9.89 4.01
N TYR A 52 9.24 -8.65 4.44
CA TYR A 52 10.29 -7.62 4.42
C TYR A 52 10.89 -7.33 5.80
N GLY A 53 10.55 -8.10 6.84
CA GLY A 53 11.03 -7.87 8.22
C GLY A 53 10.58 -6.53 8.83
N VAL A 54 9.48 -5.95 8.33
CA VAL A 54 8.99 -4.64 8.78
C VAL A 54 8.07 -4.81 9.98
N THR A 55 8.35 -4.11 11.08
CA THR A 55 7.42 -4.02 12.23
C THR A 55 6.52 -2.81 12.05
N HIS A 56 5.20 -3.03 11.91
CA HIS A 56 4.24 -1.94 11.81
C HIS A 56 3.97 -1.30 13.17
N ARG A 57 4.35 -0.03 13.32
CA ARG A 57 3.89 0.84 14.41
C ARG A 57 2.61 1.55 13.96
N LEU A 58 1.48 1.19 14.54
CA LEU A 58 0.22 1.91 14.34
C LEU A 58 0.30 3.25 15.07
N SER A 59 0.31 4.36 14.32
CA SER A 59 0.05 5.69 14.91
C SER A 59 -1.44 5.96 14.89
N THR A 60 -2.00 6.46 15.99
CA THR A 60 -3.39 6.92 16.05
C THR A 60 -3.57 8.12 15.13
N ALA A 61 -4.69 8.19 14.40
CA ALA A 61 -4.94 9.18 13.35
C ALA A 61 -4.77 10.65 13.81
N TYR A 62 -4.95 10.93 15.10
CA TYR A 62 -4.84 12.28 15.68
C TYR A 62 -3.56 12.51 16.51
N HIS A 63 -2.61 11.56 16.51
CA HIS A 63 -1.33 11.71 17.22
C HIS A 63 -0.17 10.95 16.52
N PRO A 64 0.27 11.40 15.33
CA PRO A 64 1.38 10.77 14.62
C PRO A 64 2.73 11.11 15.28
N GLN A 65 3.26 10.20 16.11
CA GLN A 65 4.55 10.39 16.79
C GLN A 65 5.77 10.40 15.85
N THR A 66 5.59 9.97 14.60
CA THR A 66 6.68 9.65 13.66
C THR A 66 6.81 10.61 12.49
N SER A 67 5.98 11.66 12.38
CA SER A 67 5.93 12.50 11.16
C SER A 67 7.28 13.19 10.87
N GLY A 68 7.97 13.75 11.88
CA GLY A 68 9.21 14.51 11.66
C GLY A 68 10.36 13.71 11.02
N LYS A 69 10.62 12.47 11.48
CA LYS A 69 11.68 11.63 10.88
C LYS A 69 11.31 11.14 9.48
N VAL A 70 10.02 10.86 9.26
CA VAL A 70 9.50 10.43 7.96
C VAL A 70 9.56 11.58 6.96
N GLU A 71 9.22 12.80 7.36
CA GLU A 71 9.30 14.00 6.52
C GLU A 71 10.73 14.31 6.08
N VAL A 72 11.70 14.29 7.00
CA VAL A 72 13.13 14.50 6.68
C VAL A 72 13.66 13.40 5.74
N THR A 73 13.29 12.14 5.99
CA THR A 73 13.69 11.01 5.14
C THR A 73 13.09 11.12 3.73
N ASN A 74 11.81 11.46 3.63
CA ASN A 74 11.12 11.66 2.35
C ASN A 74 11.74 12.83 1.57
N HIS A 75 12.10 13.91 2.25
CA HIS A 75 12.76 15.05 1.61
C HIS A 75 14.17 14.70 1.10
N GLY A 76 14.90 13.84 1.83
CA GLY A 76 16.19 13.30 1.40
C GLY A 76 16.05 12.39 0.17
N LEU A 77 15.12 11.44 0.21
CA LEU A 77 14.83 10.53 -0.91
C LEU A 77 14.42 11.30 -2.17
N LYS A 78 13.54 12.29 -2.03
CA LYS A 78 13.14 13.17 -3.14
C LYS A 78 14.35 13.83 -3.80
N ARG A 79 15.26 14.40 -2.99
CA ARG A 79 16.48 15.07 -3.49
C ARG A 79 17.43 14.12 -4.22
N ILE A 80 17.59 12.89 -3.72
CA ILE A 80 18.42 11.87 -4.38
C ILE A 80 17.83 11.49 -5.74
N LEU A 81 16.53 11.22 -5.78
CA LEU A 81 15.84 10.87 -7.03
C LEU A 81 15.90 12.00 -8.07
N GLU A 82 15.72 13.25 -7.65
CA GLU A 82 15.85 14.42 -8.52
C GLU A 82 17.25 14.52 -9.15
N ARG A 83 18.32 14.28 -8.38
CA ARG A 83 19.70 14.28 -8.90
C ARG A 83 19.93 13.16 -9.90
N THR A 84 19.57 11.92 -9.54
CA THR A 84 19.76 10.77 -10.43
C THR A 84 18.99 10.92 -11.74
N VAL A 85 17.75 11.42 -11.69
CA VAL A 85 16.94 11.62 -12.89
C VAL A 85 17.45 12.80 -13.75
N GLY A 86 18.03 13.83 -13.14
CA GLY A 86 18.68 14.94 -13.85
C GLY A 86 19.97 14.52 -14.55
N GLU A 87 20.82 13.73 -13.88
CA GLU A 87 22.07 13.20 -14.44
C GLU A 87 21.84 12.29 -15.66
N ASN A 88 20.77 11.50 -15.66
CA ASN A 88 20.37 10.65 -16.79
C ASN A 88 19.81 11.43 -18.00
N ARG A 89 19.55 12.73 -17.88
CA ARG A 89 19.03 13.60 -18.97
C ARG A 89 20.12 14.43 -19.65
N THR A 90 21.33 14.44 -19.09
CA THR A 90 22.49 15.18 -19.61
C THR A 90 23.50 14.28 -20.32
N SER A 91 23.14 13.03 -20.62
CA SER A 91 23.92 12.10 -21.45
C SER A 91 23.29 11.89 -22.81
#